data_AF-A0A2G9P4V5-F1
#
_entry.id   AF-A0A2G9P4V5-F1
#
_cell.length_a   1.000
_cell.length_b   1.000
_cell.length_c   1.000
_cell.angle_alpha   90.00
_cell.angle_beta   90.00
_cell.angle_gamma   90.00
#
_symmetry.space_group_name_H-M   'P 1'
#
loop_
_entity.id
_entity.type
_entity.pdbx_description
1 polymer ?
#
loop_
_entity_poly.entity_id
_entity_poly.type
_entity_poly.pdbx_seq_one_letter_code
_entity_poly.pdbx_strand_id
1 'polypeptide(L)' 'VTPENISQILSKASQSARSLSIESGFMTDETKDQILQKADGQAKALSSKAKGYTPA' A
#
# COMPACT_ATOMS: atom_id res chain seq x y z
N VAL A 1 -21.28 -14.33 13.91
CA VAL A 1 -21.27 -12.85 14.06
C VAL A 1 -22.41 -12.47 14.99
N THR A 2 -22.16 -11.58 15.94
CA THR A 2 -23.15 -11.08 16.92
C THR A 2 -23.14 -9.54 16.92
N PRO A 3 -24.18 -8.88 17.45
CA PRO A 3 -24.19 -7.41 17.57
C PRO A 3 -22.98 -6.85 18.34
N GLU A 4 -22.42 -7.62 19.28
CA GLU A 4 -21.28 -7.19 20.09
C GLU A 4 -19.95 -7.22 19.32
N ASN A 5 -19.81 -8.11 18.32
CA ASN A 5 -18.56 -8.27 17.58
C ASN A 5 -18.58 -7.73 16.13
N ILE A 6 -19.75 -7.34 15.60
CA ILE A 6 -19.87 -6.87 14.22
C ILE A 6 -18.95 -5.67 13.91
N SER A 7 -18.92 -4.66 14.78
CA SER A 7 -18.09 -3.47 14.57
C SER A 7 -16.59 -3.79 14.53
N GLN A 8 -16.14 -4.72 15.39
CA GLN A 8 -14.74 -5.16 15.40
C GLN A 8 -14.39 -5.94 14.14
N ILE A 9 -15.29 -6.82 13.68
CA ILE A 9 -15.09 -7.60 12.45
C ILE A 9 -15.02 -6.69 11.24
N LEU A 10 -15.94 -5.72 11.12
CA LEU A 10 -15.95 -4.75 10.02
C LEU A 10 -14.71 -3.87 10.02
N SER A 11 -14.26 -3.40 11.18
CA SER A 11 -13.02 -2.63 11.30
C SER A 11 -11.80 -3.42 10.83
N LYS A 12 -11.67 -4.68 11.27
CA LYS A 12 -10.59 -5.57 10.82
C LYS A 12 -10.66 -5.81 9.31
N ALA A 13 -11.84 -6.10 8.77
CA ALA A 13 -12.03 -6.33 7.34
C ALA A 13 -11.65 -5.09 6.50
N SER A 14 -12.07 -3.89 6.93
CA SER A 14 -11.69 -2.64 6.28
C SER A 14 -10.18 -2.42 6.30
N GLN A 15 -9.52 -2.64 7.44
CA GLN A 15 -8.06 -2.55 7.56
C GLN A 15 -7.35 -3.54 6.65
N SER A 16 -7.82 -4.80 6.59
CA SER A 16 -7.27 -5.82 5.69
C SER A 16 -7.43 -5.44 4.22
N ALA A 17 -8.61 -4.95 3.81
CA ALA A 17 -8.88 -4.53 2.44
C ALA A 17 -7.98 -3.34 2.03
N ARG A 18 -7.80 -2.35 2.92
CA ARG A 18 -6.89 -1.22 2.69
C ARG A 18 -5.45 -1.68 2.53
N SER A 19 -4.98 -2.57 3.43
CA SER A 19 -3.63 -3.12 3.37
C SER A 19 -3.36 -3.86 2.06
N LEU A 20 -4.28 -4.75 1.65
CA LEU A 20 -4.17 -5.48 0.40
C LEU A 20 -4.19 -4.55 -0.82
N SER A 21 -5.05 -3.53 -0.81
CA SER A 21 -5.12 -2.54 -1.90
C SER A 21 -3.80 -1.80 -2.07
N ILE A 22 -3.18 -1.37 -0.96
CA ILE A 22 -1.87 -0.70 -0.99
C ILE A 22 -0.77 -1.64 -1.49
N GLU A 23 -0.74 -2.89 -1.02
CA GLU A 23 0.33 -3.82 -1.39
C GLU A 23 0.24 -4.27 -2.85
N SER A 24 -0.97 -4.48 -3.35
CA SER A 24 -1.22 -4.85 -4.75
C SER A 24 -1.15 -3.66 -5.72
N GLY A 25 -1.11 -2.42 -5.21
CA GLY A 25 -1.20 -1.22 -6.04
C GLY A 25 -2.60 -0.96 -6.60
N PHE A 26 -3.63 -1.61 -6.07
CA PHE A 26 -5.02 -1.34 -6.45
C PHE A 26 -5.48 -0.01 -5.86
N MET A 27 -5.65 0.98 -6.74
CA MET A 27 -5.92 2.36 -6.36
C MET A 27 -7.40 2.61 -6.11
N THR A 28 -7.74 2.99 -4.88
CA THR A 28 -9.05 3.53 -4.51
C THR A 28 -8.87 4.96 -4.01
N ASP A 29 -9.96 5.70 -3.82
CA ASP A 29 -9.88 7.06 -3.28
C ASP A 29 -9.27 7.10 -1.87
N GLU A 30 -9.38 6.01 -1.09
CA GLU A 30 -8.81 5.90 0.25
C GLU A 30 -7.32 5.52 0.27
N THR A 31 -6.82 4.86 -0.78
CA THR A 31 -5.45 4.28 -0.82
C THR A 31 -4.50 4.99 -1.78
N LYS A 32 -5.04 5.82 -2.68
CA LYS A 32 -4.31 6.54 -3.74
C LYS A 32 -3.05 7.23 -3.25
N ASP A 33 -3.17 8.08 -2.24
CA ASP A 33 -2.03 8.87 -1.76
C ASP A 33 -0.91 7.99 -1.18
N GLN A 34 -1.27 6.92 -0.47
CA GLN A 34 -0.30 5.99 0.10
C GLN A 34 0.40 5.16 -0.98
N ILE A 35 -0.34 4.72 -2.00
CA ILE A 35 0.22 3.99 -3.14
C ILE A 35 1.20 4.89 -3.90
N LEU A 36 0.82 6.14 -4.19
CA LEU A 36 1.69 7.09 -4.88
C LEU A 36 2.95 7.41 -4.07
N GLN A 37 2.84 7.61 -2.75
CA GLN A 37 3.99 7.81 -1.88
C GLN A 37 4.92 6.60 -1.83
N LYS A 38 4.36 5.37 -1.75
CA LYS A 38 5.15 4.13 -1.78
C LYS A 38 5.91 4.00 -3.11
N ALA A 39 5.24 4.27 -4.23
CA ALA A 39 5.85 4.22 -5.56
C ALA A 39 6.97 5.25 -5.73
N ASP A 40 6.75 6.50 -5.32
CA ASP A 40 7.78 7.55 -5.34
C ASP A 40 9.00 7.17 -4.47
N GLY A 41 8.75 6.66 -3.27
CA GLY A 41 9.82 6.17 -2.39
C GLY A 41 10.65 5.05 -3.03
N GLN A 42 9.99 4.08 -3.68
CA GLN A 42 10.66 3.01 -4.40
C GLN A 42 11.47 3.53 -5.60
N ALA A 43 10.92 4.46 -6.38
CA ALA A 43 11.61 5.06 -7.52
C ALA A 43 12.87 5.84 -7.09
N LYS A 44 12.78 6.63 -6.02
CA LYS A 44 13.91 7.33 -5.43
C LYS A 44 14.97 6.37 -4.91
N ALA A 45 14.57 5.29 -4.24
CA ALA A 45 15.47 4.25 -3.75
C ALA A 45 16.17 3.50 -4.89
N LEU A 46 15.50 3.29 -6.03
CA LEU A 46 16.11 2.70 -7.21
C LEU A 46 17.08 3.68 -7.88
N SER A 47 16.67 4.92 -8.09
CA SER A 47 17.51 5.96 -8.68
C SER A 47 18.79 6.20 -7.87
N SER A 48 18.70 6.21 -6.54
CA SER A 48 19.89 6.36 -5.68
C SER A 48 20.87 5.19 -5.84
N LYS A 49 20.38 3.96 -6.00
CA LYS A 49 21.20 2.77 -6.28
C LYS A 49 21.77 2.74 -7.69
N ALA A 50 21.05 3.30 -8.67
CA ALA A 50 21.43 3.29 -10.07
C ALA A 50 22.50 4.33 -10.44
N LYS A 51 22.83 5.27 -9.54
CA LYS A 51 23.97 6.19 -9.73
C LYS A 51 25.27 5.37 -9.77
N GLY A 52 25.74 5.06 -10.99
CA GLY A 52 26.91 4.21 -11.24
C GLY A 52 26.58 2.81 -11.79
N TYR A 53 25.34 2.52 -12.18
CA TYR A 53 24.99 1.26 -12.83
C TYR A 53 25.53 1.22 -14.27
N THR A 54 26.58 0.44 -14.49
CA THR A 54 27.02 -0.03 -15.81
C THR A 54 26.55 -1.47 -16.00
N PRO A 55 25.55 -1.73 -16.87
CA PRO A 55 25.22 -3.09 -17.28
C PRO A 55 26.43 -3.71 -18.00
N ALA A 56 26.75 -4.96 -17.67
CA ALA A 56 27.85 -5.73 -18.26
C ALA A 56 27.55 -6.19 -19.69
#